data_AF-A0A3D2M7F7-F1
#
_entry.id   AF-A0A3D2M7F7-F1
#
_cell.length_a   1.000
_cell.length_b   1.000
_cell.length_c   1.000
_cell.angle_alpha   90.00
_cell.angle_beta   90.00
_cell.angle_gamma   90.00
#
_symmetry.space_group_name_H-M   'P 1'
#
loop_
_entity.id
_entity.type
_entity.pdbx_description
1 polymer ?
#
loop_
_entity_poly.entity_id
_entity_poly.type
_entity_poly.pdbx_seq_one_letter_code
_entity_poly.pdbx_strand_id
1 'polypeptide(L)'
;MNKDSLAKRKKDHLDIVLDPRRACSSVESGFAALTFEHCALPELRLDEVNLQSVLFGRTLTAPLLISSMTGGAARATQINRHLAEAAEMLGIALAVGSQRIALETGADQGLTRQLRQLAPSVPLLANFGAAQLVTGYGLDEAQRAVEMVQADALIIHLNPLQEAVQLGGDRNWRGVLNAIEALALRLPVPLVAKEVGAGISAAVARRLLDAGVSVIDVAGSGGT
;
A
#
# COMPACT_ATOMS: atom_id res chain seq x y z
N MET A 1 3.17 -10.38 -21.50
CA MET A 1 3.75 -9.01 -21.53
C MET A 1 5.27 -9.15 -21.47
N ASN A 2 6.04 -8.39 -22.26
CA ASN A 2 7.51 -8.53 -22.28
C ASN A 2 8.13 -7.86 -21.04
N LYS A 3 9.16 -8.45 -20.42
CA LYS A 3 9.72 -8.04 -19.11
C LYS A 3 10.18 -6.57 -19.10
N ASP A 4 10.77 -6.12 -20.21
CA ASP A 4 11.24 -4.73 -20.37
C ASP A 4 10.11 -3.70 -20.31
N SER A 5 8.88 -4.08 -20.68
CA SER A 5 7.72 -3.18 -20.65
C SER A 5 7.25 -2.87 -19.22
N LEU A 6 7.34 -3.83 -18.29
CA LEU A 6 6.93 -3.65 -16.89
C LEU A 6 7.93 -2.78 -16.12
N ALA A 7 9.23 -3.02 -16.31
CA ALA A 7 10.28 -2.24 -15.67
C ALA A 7 10.27 -0.77 -16.14
N LYS A 8 10.04 -0.53 -17.44
CA LYS A 8 9.88 0.81 -18.01
C LYS A 8 8.66 1.52 -17.42
N ARG A 9 7.50 0.85 -17.34
CA ARG A 9 6.27 1.40 -16.73
C ARG A 9 6.48 1.86 -15.28
N LYS A 10 7.16 1.06 -14.45
CA LYS A 10 7.46 1.45 -13.05
C LYS A 10 8.32 2.71 -12.96
N LYS A 11 9.27 2.90 -13.90
CA LYS A 11 10.08 4.12 -13.99
C LYS A 11 9.23 5.32 -14.41
N ASP A 12 8.42 5.17 -15.45
CA ASP A 12 7.56 6.23 -15.96
C ASP A 12 6.59 6.74 -14.88
N HIS A 13 6.02 5.84 -14.06
CA HIS A 13 5.17 6.23 -12.93
C HIS A 13 5.90 7.15 -11.93
N LEU A 14 7.16 6.86 -11.60
CA LEU A 14 7.92 7.70 -10.69
C LEU A 14 8.23 9.06 -11.31
N ASP A 15 8.68 9.08 -12.57
CA ASP A 15 9.04 10.31 -13.27
C ASP A 15 7.81 11.23 -13.48
N ILE A 16 6.61 10.66 -13.65
CA ILE A 16 5.35 11.43 -13.74
C ILE A 16 4.98 12.07 -12.39
N VAL A 17 5.03 11.30 -11.29
CA VAL A 17 4.66 11.80 -9.96
C VAL A 17 5.66 12.83 -9.44
N LEU A 18 6.93 12.72 -9.82
CA LEU A 18 7.97 13.68 -9.45
C LEU A 18 7.98 14.95 -10.31
N ASP A 19 7.27 14.99 -11.45
CA ASP A 19 7.12 16.21 -12.25
C ASP A 19 5.94 17.03 -11.71
N PRO A 20 6.18 18.19 -11.06
CA PRO A 20 5.11 18.99 -10.45
C PRO A 20 4.08 19.50 -11.46
N ARG A 21 4.40 19.50 -12.76
CA ARG A 21 3.48 19.90 -13.83
C ARG A 21 2.53 18.78 -14.24
N ARG A 22 2.83 17.54 -13.84
CA ARG A 22 2.06 16.34 -14.17
C ARG A 22 1.37 15.73 -12.95
N ALA A 23 1.94 15.92 -11.76
CA ALA A 23 1.36 15.52 -10.48
C ALA A 23 0.31 16.53 -9.97
N CYS A 24 -0.58 17.00 -10.84
CA CYS A 24 -1.67 17.88 -10.47
C CYS A 24 -2.99 17.12 -10.57
N SER A 25 -3.64 16.86 -9.43
CA SER A 25 -5.02 16.39 -9.42
C SER A 25 -5.94 17.57 -9.76
N SER A 26 -6.88 17.38 -10.70
CA SER A 26 -7.93 18.36 -10.97
C SER A 26 -9.10 18.27 -9.97
N VAL A 27 -9.02 17.31 -9.03
CA VAL A 27 -10.03 17.04 -8.01
C VAL A 27 -9.43 17.38 -6.66
N GLU A 28 -10.18 18.06 -5.81
CA GLU A 28 -9.77 18.33 -4.43
C GLU A 28 -10.04 17.12 -3.52
N SER A 29 -9.27 16.98 -2.44
CA SER A 29 -9.44 15.87 -1.48
C SER A 29 -10.68 16.00 -0.59
N GLY A 30 -11.38 17.14 -0.66
CA GLY A 30 -12.51 17.46 0.20
C GLY A 30 -12.12 17.87 1.63
N PHE A 31 -10.84 17.77 2.01
CA PHE A 31 -10.39 18.18 3.36
C PHE A 31 -10.60 19.68 3.62
N ALA A 32 -10.64 20.52 2.58
CA ALA A 32 -10.95 21.95 2.71
C ALA A 32 -12.39 22.21 3.19
N ALA A 33 -13.31 21.24 3.03
CA ALA A 33 -14.68 21.31 3.53
C ALA A 33 -14.79 20.90 5.02
N LEU A 34 -13.70 20.39 5.63
CA LEU A 34 -13.67 20.00 7.03
C LEU A 34 -12.95 21.07 7.84
N THR A 35 -13.63 21.60 8.85
CA THR A 35 -13.03 22.47 9.86
C THR A 35 -13.19 21.86 11.24
N PHE A 36 -12.13 21.86 12.01
CA PHE A 36 -12.19 21.53 13.43
C PHE A 36 -12.52 22.79 14.22
N GLU A 37 -13.43 22.68 15.19
CA GLU A 37 -13.71 23.78 16.10
C GLU A 37 -12.47 24.08 16.96
N HIS A 38 -12.04 25.34 16.98
CA HIS A 38 -10.89 25.76 17.78
C HIS A 38 -11.27 25.85 19.26
N CYS A 39 -10.55 25.12 20.11
CA CYS A 39 -10.64 25.26 21.55
C CYS A 39 -9.57 26.26 22.04
N ALA A 40 -10.00 27.49 22.39
CA ALA A 40 -9.10 28.54 22.86
C ALA A 40 -8.57 28.32 24.30
N LEU A 41 -9.24 27.46 25.07
CA LEU A 41 -8.89 27.10 26.45
C LEU A 41 -8.88 25.57 26.60
N PRO A 42 -7.89 24.86 26.04
CA PRO A 42 -7.90 23.40 26.00
C PRO A 42 -7.58 22.72 27.36
N GLU A 43 -7.19 23.50 28.37
CA GLU A 43 -6.88 23.02 29.73
C GLU A 43 -5.99 21.77 29.79
N LEU A 44 -5.05 21.65 28.85
CA LEU A 44 -4.12 20.52 28.73
C LEU A 44 -2.68 20.98 28.59
N ARG A 45 -1.74 20.09 28.90
CA ARG A 45 -0.31 20.28 28.63
C ARG A 45 0.05 19.62 27.32
N LEU A 46 0.71 20.38 26.43
CA LEU A 46 1.08 19.88 25.10
C LEU A 46 1.97 18.62 25.17
N ASP A 47 2.90 18.58 26.13
CA ASP A 47 3.80 17.43 26.33
C ASP A 47 3.08 16.15 26.79
N GLU A 48 1.81 16.24 27.21
CA GLU A 48 0.98 15.09 27.60
C GLU A 48 0.16 14.54 26.41
N VAL A 49 0.22 15.18 25.23
CA VAL A 49 -0.45 14.68 24.02
C VAL A 49 0.25 13.40 23.54
N ASN A 50 -0.45 12.28 23.64
CA ASN A 50 0.04 10.99 23.20
C ASN A 50 -0.50 10.63 21.81
N LEU A 51 0.40 10.47 20.84
CA LEU A 51 0.07 10.03 19.47
C LEU A 51 0.24 8.52 19.26
N GLN A 52 0.62 7.77 20.29
CA GLN A 52 0.84 6.34 20.18
C GLN A 52 -0.42 5.62 19.71
N SER A 53 -0.23 4.64 18.84
CA SER A 53 -1.30 3.78 18.33
C SER A 53 -0.79 2.35 18.17
N VAL A 54 -1.68 1.42 17.86
CA VAL A 54 -1.33 0.02 17.62
C VAL A 54 -1.86 -0.41 16.26
N LEU A 55 -0.99 -1.04 15.46
CA LEU A 55 -1.35 -1.58 14.15
C LEU A 55 -0.73 -2.97 13.99
N PHE A 56 -1.55 -3.97 13.64
CA PHE A 56 -1.15 -5.38 13.50
C PHE A 56 -0.34 -5.93 14.68
N GLY A 57 -0.72 -5.52 15.91
CA GLY A 57 -0.06 -5.98 17.15
C GLY A 57 1.26 -5.26 17.47
N ARG A 58 1.65 -4.24 16.72
CA ARG A 58 2.85 -3.43 17.00
C ARG A 58 2.48 -2.00 17.38
N THR A 59 3.21 -1.46 18.33
CA THR A 59 3.06 -0.06 18.76
C THR A 59 3.73 0.87 17.76
N LEU A 60 3.06 1.97 17.44
CA LEU A 60 3.56 3.09 16.66
C LEU A 60 3.73 4.32 17.55
N THR A 61 4.70 5.17 17.24
CA THR A 61 4.89 6.47 17.89
C THR A 61 3.82 7.48 17.46
N ALA A 62 3.32 7.36 16.22
CA ALA A 62 2.26 8.19 15.66
C ALA A 62 1.34 7.34 14.76
N PRO A 63 0.06 7.72 14.56
CA PRO A 63 -0.89 6.96 13.75
C PRO A 63 -0.70 7.27 12.25
N LEU A 64 0.52 7.05 11.77
CA LEU A 64 0.95 7.36 10.40
C LEU A 64 1.54 6.13 9.73
N LEU A 65 1.37 6.06 8.41
CA LEU A 65 1.88 5.01 7.56
C LEU A 65 2.45 5.63 6.28
N ILE A 66 3.68 5.26 5.93
CA ILE A 66 4.24 5.51 4.60
C ILE A 66 3.60 4.49 3.64
N SER A 67 2.73 4.97 2.76
CA SER A 67 1.94 4.12 1.85
C SER A 67 2.77 3.53 0.71
N SER A 68 2.27 2.42 0.13
CA SER A 68 2.86 1.72 -1.01
C SER A 68 3.19 2.67 -2.16
N MET A 69 4.45 2.67 -2.57
CA MET A 69 4.97 3.44 -3.70
C MET A 69 5.52 2.53 -4.82
N THR A 70 5.91 3.10 -5.95
CA THR A 70 6.56 2.39 -7.06
C THR A 70 8.08 2.60 -7.08
N GLY A 71 8.81 1.77 -7.84
CA GLY A 71 10.17 2.07 -8.26
C GLY A 71 10.73 1.08 -9.28
N GLY A 72 11.40 1.56 -10.32
CA GLY A 72 12.22 0.74 -11.22
C GLY A 72 13.41 0.11 -10.50
N ALA A 73 13.86 -1.06 -10.95
CA ALA A 73 14.66 -2.01 -10.16
C ALA A 73 15.85 -1.42 -9.37
N ALA A 74 16.66 -0.53 -9.95
CA ALA A 74 17.85 0.00 -9.28
C ALA A 74 17.57 1.18 -8.32
N ARG A 75 16.70 2.14 -8.71
CA ARG A 75 16.31 3.25 -7.82
C ARG A 75 15.42 2.78 -6.67
N ALA A 76 14.60 1.74 -6.91
CA ALA A 76 13.69 1.16 -5.92
C ALA A 76 14.43 0.73 -4.65
N THR A 77 15.59 0.07 -4.78
CA THR A 77 16.35 -0.41 -3.64
C THR A 77 16.78 0.72 -2.70
N GLN A 78 17.31 1.82 -3.25
CA GLN A 78 17.73 2.95 -2.44
C GLN A 78 16.55 3.67 -1.79
N ILE A 79 15.45 3.84 -2.52
CA ILE A 79 14.22 4.46 -2.00
C ILE A 79 13.66 3.61 -0.84
N ASN A 80 13.47 2.30 -1.05
CA ASN A 80 12.94 1.40 -0.02
C ASN A 80 13.80 1.40 1.24
N ARG A 81 15.14 1.37 1.09
CA ARG A 81 16.06 1.48 2.23
C ARG A 81 15.84 2.76 3.03
N HIS A 82 15.87 3.93 2.39
CA HIS A 82 15.72 5.19 3.11
C HIS A 82 14.34 5.31 3.78
N LEU A 83 13.29 4.80 3.13
CA LEU A 83 11.95 4.78 3.72
C LEU A 83 11.86 3.85 4.93
N ALA A 84 12.51 2.68 4.89
CA ALA A 84 12.58 1.76 6.02
C ALA A 84 13.33 2.37 7.20
N GLU A 85 14.51 2.96 6.95
CA GLU A 85 15.30 3.65 7.99
C GLU A 85 14.50 4.81 8.62
N ALA A 86 13.80 5.60 7.80
CA ALA A 86 12.96 6.68 8.28
C ALA A 86 11.74 6.17 9.06
N ALA A 87 11.07 5.12 8.58
CA ALA A 87 9.92 4.52 9.24
C ALA A 87 10.29 3.99 10.63
N GLU A 88 11.41 3.28 10.73
CA GLU A 88 11.93 2.77 12.01
C GLU A 88 12.30 3.91 12.96
N MET A 89 13.06 4.90 12.47
CA MET A 89 13.47 6.06 13.27
C MET A 89 12.27 6.84 13.83
N LEU A 90 11.22 7.02 13.02
CA LEU A 90 10.01 7.75 13.40
C LEU A 90 8.99 6.88 14.16
N GLY A 91 9.18 5.56 14.18
CA GLY A 91 8.22 4.62 14.76
C GLY A 91 6.86 4.60 14.05
N ILE A 92 6.86 4.72 12.72
CA ILE A 92 5.65 4.71 11.89
C ILE A 92 5.65 3.52 10.93
N ALA A 93 4.48 3.09 10.47
CA ALA A 93 4.37 1.92 9.59
C ALA A 93 4.88 2.20 8.17
N LEU A 94 5.31 1.14 7.47
CA LEU A 94 5.75 1.21 6.07
C LEU A 94 5.06 0.13 5.23
N ALA A 95 4.41 0.56 4.15
CA ALA A 95 3.90 -0.32 3.11
C ALA A 95 4.83 -0.31 1.89
N VAL A 96 5.24 -1.50 1.43
CA VAL A 96 6.11 -1.61 0.26
C VAL A 96 5.33 -1.48 -1.04
N GLY A 97 6.04 -1.22 -2.13
CA GLY A 97 5.48 -1.26 -3.47
C GLY A 97 5.10 -2.67 -3.95
N SER A 98 4.35 -2.73 -5.05
CA SER A 98 3.92 -4.00 -5.63
C SER A 98 5.09 -4.95 -5.91
N GLN A 99 5.03 -6.10 -5.24
CA GLN A 99 6.00 -7.20 -5.28
C GLN A 99 5.84 -8.09 -6.51
N ARG A 100 4.89 -7.79 -7.42
CA ARG A 100 4.63 -8.59 -8.63
C ARG A 100 5.89 -8.96 -9.39
N ILE A 101 6.78 -7.99 -9.65
CA ILE A 101 8.02 -8.27 -10.40
C ILE A 101 8.94 -9.19 -9.61
N ALA A 102 9.10 -8.99 -8.31
CA ALA A 102 9.94 -9.84 -7.47
C ALA A 102 9.39 -11.28 -7.44
N LEU A 103 8.07 -11.46 -7.37
CA LEU A 103 7.41 -12.76 -7.39
C LEU A 103 7.50 -13.48 -8.74
N GLU A 104 7.40 -12.76 -9.86
CA GLU A 104 7.43 -13.33 -11.22
C GLU A 104 8.85 -13.58 -11.76
N THR A 105 9.85 -12.82 -11.29
CA THR A 105 11.19 -12.84 -11.90
C THR A 105 12.32 -13.22 -10.93
N GLY A 106 12.05 -13.24 -9.62
CA GLY A 106 13.10 -13.40 -8.61
C GLY A 106 14.03 -12.19 -8.46
N ALA A 107 13.80 -11.09 -9.19
CA ALA A 107 14.57 -9.86 -9.05
C ALA A 107 14.21 -9.16 -7.73
N ASP A 108 15.22 -8.85 -6.90
CA ASP A 108 14.97 -8.51 -5.51
C ASP A 108 14.42 -7.08 -5.28
N GLN A 109 14.64 -6.11 -6.19
CA GLN A 109 14.15 -4.72 -6.12
C GLN A 109 14.29 -4.01 -4.74
N GLY A 110 15.20 -4.46 -3.87
CA GLY A 110 15.31 -4.05 -2.47
C GLY A 110 14.16 -4.49 -1.57
N LEU A 111 13.28 -5.36 -2.07
CA LEU A 111 12.19 -6.02 -1.38
C LEU A 111 12.71 -7.37 -0.91
N THR A 112 13.60 -7.33 0.07
CA THR A 112 14.19 -8.53 0.66
C THR A 112 14.10 -8.47 2.17
N ARG A 113 14.55 -9.54 2.83
CA ARG A 113 14.69 -9.59 4.28
C ARG A 113 15.59 -8.48 4.83
N GLN A 114 16.47 -7.88 4.01
CA GLN A 114 17.25 -6.71 4.42
C GLN A 114 16.35 -5.54 4.81
N LEU A 115 15.19 -5.37 4.17
CA LEU A 115 14.25 -4.31 4.50
C LEU A 115 13.72 -4.45 5.94
N ARG A 116 13.42 -5.68 6.36
CA ARG A 116 13.03 -5.97 7.76
C ARG A 116 14.16 -5.71 8.74
N GLN A 117 15.42 -5.92 8.36
CA GLN A 117 16.56 -5.62 9.23
C GLN A 117 16.73 -4.12 9.47
N LEU A 118 16.36 -3.28 8.50
CA LEU A 118 16.38 -1.82 8.62
C LEU A 118 15.19 -1.29 9.44
N ALA A 119 14.06 -2.00 9.40
CA ALA A 119 12.82 -1.66 10.11
C ALA A 119 12.28 -2.85 10.93
N PRO A 120 13.01 -3.29 11.98
CA PRO A 120 12.66 -4.49 12.74
C PRO A 120 11.44 -4.32 13.64
N SER A 121 11.16 -3.10 14.10
CA SER A 121 10.18 -2.85 15.16
C SER A 121 8.82 -2.46 14.60
N VAL A 122 8.79 -1.66 13.53
CA VAL A 122 7.56 -1.10 12.95
C VAL A 122 6.81 -2.10 12.06
N PRO A 123 5.48 -1.93 11.87
CA PRO A 123 4.72 -2.69 10.88
C PRO A 123 5.28 -2.53 9.47
N LEU A 124 5.53 -3.66 8.80
CA LEU A 124 5.78 -3.69 7.36
C LEU A 124 4.60 -4.36 6.65
N LEU A 125 4.11 -3.74 5.58
CA LEU A 125 2.98 -4.26 4.80
C LEU A 125 3.47 -4.67 3.41
N ALA A 126 3.27 -5.95 3.07
CA ALA A 126 3.48 -6.50 1.73
C ALA A 126 2.44 -5.95 0.74
N ASN A 127 2.67 -6.05 -0.57
CA ASN A 127 1.74 -5.51 -1.56
C ASN A 127 1.76 -6.26 -2.91
N PHE A 128 0.57 -6.57 -3.44
CA PHE A 128 0.37 -6.84 -4.88
C PHE A 128 -1.06 -6.50 -5.32
N GLY A 129 -1.32 -6.55 -6.63
CA GLY A 129 -2.58 -6.11 -7.22
C GLY A 129 -3.67 -7.17 -7.22
N ALA A 130 -4.91 -6.77 -6.94
CA ALA A 130 -6.04 -7.68 -6.86
C ALA A 130 -6.33 -8.42 -8.17
N ALA A 131 -6.02 -7.80 -9.31
CA ALA A 131 -6.16 -8.43 -10.63
C ALA A 131 -5.31 -9.71 -10.75
N GLN A 132 -4.19 -9.81 -10.03
CA GLN A 132 -3.34 -11.00 -10.09
C GLN A 132 -4.03 -12.24 -9.50
N LEU A 133 -4.94 -12.05 -8.53
CA LEU A 133 -5.68 -13.14 -7.88
C LEU A 133 -6.58 -13.90 -8.87
N VAL A 134 -6.99 -13.25 -9.96
CA VAL A 134 -7.81 -13.87 -11.01
C VAL A 134 -7.01 -14.24 -12.25
N THR A 135 -5.69 -14.09 -12.19
CA THR A 135 -4.74 -14.49 -13.25
C THR A 135 -3.67 -15.46 -12.74
N GLY A 136 -3.94 -16.16 -11.64
CA GLY A 136 -3.12 -17.27 -11.15
C GLY A 136 -2.42 -17.06 -9.81
N TYR A 137 -2.48 -15.88 -9.19
CA TYR A 137 -2.00 -15.72 -7.81
C TYR A 137 -2.97 -16.37 -6.83
N GLY A 138 -2.44 -17.04 -5.82
CA GLY A 138 -3.20 -17.61 -4.72
C GLY A 138 -2.48 -17.44 -3.38
N LEU A 139 -2.69 -18.42 -2.50
CA LEU A 139 -2.09 -18.44 -1.16
C LEU A 139 -0.56 -18.45 -1.23
N ASP A 140 0.03 -19.21 -2.15
CA ASP A 140 1.48 -19.38 -2.24
C ASP A 140 2.17 -18.07 -2.62
N GLU A 141 1.64 -17.33 -3.60
CA GLU A 141 2.15 -15.99 -3.95
C GLU A 141 2.01 -15.00 -2.80
N ALA A 142 0.88 -15.06 -2.07
CA ALA A 142 0.64 -14.20 -0.93
C ALA A 142 1.60 -14.49 0.23
N GLN A 143 1.83 -15.76 0.55
CA GLN A 143 2.81 -16.17 1.55
C GLN A 143 4.22 -15.74 1.15
N ARG A 144 4.61 -15.95 -0.11
CA ARG A 144 5.92 -15.48 -0.62
C ARG A 144 6.06 -13.97 -0.53
N ALA A 145 5.01 -13.20 -0.84
CA ALA A 145 5.02 -11.74 -0.70
C ALA A 145 5.25 -11.31 0.76
N VAL A 146 4.55 -11.94 1.69
CA VAL A 146 4.68 -11.68 3.13
C VAL A 146 6.08 -12.05 3.63
N GLU A 147 6.56 -13.25 3.32
CA GLU A 147 7.85 -13.78 3.77
C GLU A 147 9.05 -12.97 3.22
N MET A 148 8.93 -12.46 2.00
CA MET A 148 9.97 -11.69 1.32
C MET A 148 10.47 -10.50 2.15
N VAL A 149 9.58 -9.84 2.87
CA VAL A 149 9.89 -8.69 3.76
C VAL A 149 9.49 -8.94 5.21
N GLN A 150 9.13 -10.19 5.55
CA GLN A 150 8.55 -10.58 6.85
C GLN A 150 7.44 -9.61 7.28
N ALA A 151 6.49 -9.36 6.38
CA ALA A 151 5.40 -8.42 6.59
C ALA A 151 4.45 -8.84 7.71
N ASP A 152 3.85 -7.86 8.37
CA ASP A 152 2.84 -8.03 9.41
C ASP A 152 1.41 -8.06 8.84
N ALA A 153 1.23 -7.59 7.61
CA ALA A 153 -0.01 -7.67 6.85
C ALA A 153 0.26 -7.63 5.33
N LEU A 154 -0.74 -8.00 4.53
CA LEU A 154 -0.67 -7.95 3.08
C LEU A 154 -1.71 -6.99 2.50
N ILE A 155 -1.24 -6.00 1.74
CA ILE A 155 -2.08 -5.13 0.94
C ILE A 155 -2.42 -5.80 -0.39
N ILE A 156 -3.72 -5.87 -0.66
CA ILE A 156 -4.29 -6.15 -1.98
C ILE A 156 -4.78 -4.82 -2.54
N HIS A 157 -4.03 -4.25 -3.48
CA HIS A 157 -4.42 -2.96 -4.08
C HIS A 157 -5.45 -3.14 -5.19
N LEU A 158 -6.42 -2.23 -5.23
CA LEU A 158 -7.49 -2.11 -6.19
C LEU A 158 -7.17 -0.91 -7.08
N ASN A 159 -6.96 -1.17 -8.37
CA ASN A 159 -6.62 -0.13 -9.35
C ASN A 159 -7.35 -0.32 -10.70
N PRO A 160 -8.66 -0.68 -10.73
CA PRO A 160 -9.36 -1.00 -11.98
C PRO A 160 -9.38 0.17 -12.96
N LEU A 161 -9.54 1.41 -12.47
CA LEU A 161 -9.51 2.60 -13.31
C LEU A 161 -8.13 2.81 -13.95
N GLN A 162 -7.07 2.69 -13.15
CA GLN A 162 -5.69 2.79 -13.64
C GLN A 162 -5.41 1.74 -14.72
N GLU A 163 -5.79 0.48 -14.50
CA GLU A 163 -5.57 -0.59 -15.47
C GLU A 163 -6.41 -0.41 -16.75
N ALA A 164 -7.62 0.16 -16.65
CA ALA A 164 -8.48 0.39 -17.81
C ALA A 164 -7.91 1.43 -18.80
N VAL A 165 -7.24 2.48 -18.30
CA VAL A 165 -6.65 3.55 -19.13
C VAL A 165 -5.20 3.26 -19.51
N GLN A 166 -4.56 2.32 -18.83
CA GLN A 166 -3.17 1.95 -19.06
C GLN A 166 -3.02 0.97 -20.23
N LEU A 167 -2.08 1.25 -21.14
CA LEU A 167 -1.76 0.38 -22.27
C LEU A 167 -1.22 -0.96 -21.77
N GLY A 168 -1.94 -2.05 -22.05
CA GLY A 168 -1.62 -3.39 -21.54
C GLY A 168 -1.99 -3.59 -20.06
N GLY A 169 -2.94 -2.84 -19.53
CA GLY A 169 -3.45 -3.06 -18.18
C GLY A 169 -4.36 -4.29 -18.06
N ASP A 170 -4.54 -4.75 -16.81
CA ASP A 170 -5.38 -5.89 -16.48
C ASP A 170 -6.87 -5.58 -16.69
N ARG A 171 -7.55 -6.41 -17.51
CA ARG A 171 -8.93 -6.17 -17.96
C ARG A 171 -10.00 -6.99 -17.26
N ASN A 172 -9.63 -8.12 -16.66
CA ASN A 172 -10.58 -9.01 -16.02
C ASN A 172 -10.58 -8.78 -14.50
N TRP A 173 -11.68 -8.24 -14.00
CA TRP A 173 -11.90 -7.99 -12.57
C TRP A 173 -13.03 -8.86 -11.98
N ARG A 174 -13.56 -9.80 -12.77
CA ARG A 174 -14.61 -10.72 -12.31
C ARG A 174 -14.02 -11.71 -11.31
N GLY A 175 -14.73 -11.95 -10.21
CA GLY A 175 -14.32 -12.92 -9.18
C GLY A 175 -13.26 -12.41 -8.19
N VAL A 176 -12.77 -11.17 -8.33
CA VAL A 176 -11.75 -10.61 -7.44
C VAL A 176 -12.19 -10.62 -5.97
N LEU A 177 -13.44 -10.26 -5.67
CA LEU A 177 -13.94 -10.28 -4.29
C LEU A 177 -13.92 -11.69 -3.69
N ASN A 178 -14.38 -12.70 -4.43
CA ASN A 178 -14.37 -14.10 -3.97
C ASN A 178 -12.94 -14.61 -3.80
N ALA A 179 -12.01 -14.16 -4.64
CA ALA A 179 -10.60 -14.51 -4.50
C ALA A 179 -9.96 -13.86 -3.26
N ILE A 180 -10.32 -12.60 -2.94
CA ILE A 180 -9.94 -11.93 -1.70
C ILE A 180 -10.48 -12.70 -0.49
N GLU A 181 -11.75 -13.10 -0.52
CA GLU A 181 -12.39 -13.88 0.55
C GLU A 181 -11.67 -15.22 0.79
N ALA A 182 -11.42 -15.97 -0.29
CA ALA A 182 -10.70 -17.23 -0.21
C ALA A 182 -9.27 -17.07 0.35
N LEU A 183 -8.62 -15.95 0.05
CA LEU A 183 -7.29 -15.63 0.59
C LEU A 183 -7.36 -15.23 2.07
N ALA A 184 -8.32 -14.38 2.44
CA ALA A 184 -8.50 -13.89 3.81
C ALA A 184 -8.69 -15.04 4.81
N LEU A 185 -9.38 -16.11 4.40
CA LEU A 185 -9.62 -17.30 5.22
C LEU A 185 -8.36 -18.12 5.53
N ARG A 186 -7.29 -17.98 4.73
CA ARG A 186 -6.13 -18.90 4.75
C ARG A 186 -4.81 -18.22 5.02
N LEU A 187 -4.69 -16.92 4.76
CA LEU A 187 -3.46 -16.20 4.97
C LEU A 187 -3.21 -15.97 6.48
N PRO A 188 -2.01 -16.25 7.01
CA PRO A 188 -1.72 -16.14 8.43
C PRO A 188 -1.59 -14.70 8.92
N VAL A 189 -1.52 -13.72 8.01
CA VAL A 189 -1.46 -12.29 8.33
C VAL A 189 -2.72 -11.58 7.83
N PRO A 190 -3.14 -10.48 8.48
CA PRO A 190 -4.29 -9.68 8.05
C PRO A 190 -4.18 -9.19 6.60
N LEU A 191 -5.33 -9.13 5.91
CA LEU A 191 -5.45 -8.46 4.62
C LEU A 191 -5.85 -6.99 4.78
N VAL A 192 -5.24 -6.15 3.95
CA VAL A 192 -5.58 -4.74 3.77
C VAL A 192 -6.07 -4.55 2.35
N ALA A 193 -7.27 -4.01 2.17
CA ALA A 193 -7.74 -3.60 0.84
C ALA A 193 -7.49 -2.10 0.67
N LYS A 194 -6.83 -1.75 -0.44
CA LYS A 194 -6.34 -0.39 -0.67
C LYS A 194 -6.68 0.08 -2.08
N GLU A 195 -7.19 1.30 -2.24
CA GLU A 195 -7.27 1.92 -3.58
C GLU A 195 -5.94 2.64 -3.94
N VAL A 196 -5.84 3.24 -5.12
CA VAL A 196 -4.63 3.91 -5.62
C VAL A 196 -4.84 5.36 -6.07
N GLY A 197 -5.99 5.97 -5.76
CA GLY A 197 -6.25 7.40 -5.98
C GLY A 197 -7.69 7.78 -6.37
N ALA A 198 -8.58 6.81 -6.61
CA ALA A 198 -9.99 7.04 -6.92
C ALA A 198 -10.94 6.84 -5.73
N GLY A 199 -10.48 6.15 -4.67
CA GLY A 199 -11.24 5.98 -3.44
C GLY A 199 -12.06 4.69 -3.32
N ILE A 200 -12.21 4.20 -2.08
CA ILE A 200 -13.12 3.09 -1.74
C ILE A 200 -14.44 3.64 -1.20
N SER A 201 -15.55 3.33 -1.87
CA SER A 201 -16.88 3.72 -1.37
C SER A 201 -17.31 2.88 -0.17
N ALA A 202 -18.21 3.42 0.68
CA ALA A 202 -18.70 2.70 1.86
C ALA A 202 -19.32 1.32 1.54
N ALA A 203 -20.04 1.22 0.41
CA ALA A 203 -20.62 -0.06 -0.02
C ALA A 203 -19.56 -1.08 -0.43
N VAL A 204 -18.47 -0.65 -1.07
CA VAL A 204 -17.34 -1.53 -1.43
C VAL A 204 -16.55 -1.90 -0.17
N ALA A 205 -16.28 -0.94 0.72
CA ALA A 205 -15.61 -1.19 2.00
C ALA A 205 -16.36 -2.25 2.82
N ARG A 206 -17.70 -2.15 2.92
CA ARG A 206 -18.53 -3.15 3.61
C ARG A 206 -18.32 -4.56 3.03
N ARG A 207 -18.42 -4.70 1.72
CA ARG A 207 -18.22 -5.99 1.03
C ARG A 207 -16.82 -6.58 1.26
N LEU A 208 -15.79 -5.73 1.32
CA LEU A 208 -14.41 -6.15 1.59
C LEU A 208 -14.26 -6.64 3.04
N LEU A 209 -14.83 -5.91 4.00
CA LEU A 209 -14.85 -6.31 5.42
C LEU A 209 -15.62 -7.63 5.60
N ASP A 210 -16.77 -7.78 4.94
CA ASP A 210 -17.57 -9.01 4.99
C ASP A 210 -16.80 -10.21 4.38
N ALA A 211 -15.94 -9.95 3.38
CA ALA A 211 -15.02 -10.93 2.81
C ALA A 211 -13.76 -11.21 3.67
N GLY A 212 -13.67 -10.66 4.88
CA GLY A 212 -12.58 -10.94 5.82
C GLY A 212 -11.35 -10.02 5.69
N VAL A 213 -11.42 -8.95 4.89
CA VAL A 213 -10.39 -7.89 4.93
C VAL A 213 -10.42 -7.22 6.30
N SER A 214 -9.25 -7.00 6.90
CA SER A 214 -9.15 -6.45 8.25
C SER A 214 -9.05 -4.92 8.28
N VAL A 215 -8.47 -4.31 7.23
CA VAL A 215 -8.26 -2.85 7.15
C VAL A 215 -8.58 -2.34 5.75
N ILE A 216 -9.22 -1.16 5.69
CA ILE A 216 -9.50 -0.44 4.46
C ILE A 216 -8.61 0.80 4.40
N ASP A 217 -7.79 0.90 3.35
CA ASP A 217 -7.08 2.12 2.98
C ASP A 217 -7.82 2.78 1.81
N VAL A 218 -8.50 3.89 2.12
CA VAL A 218 -9.39 4.56 1.16
C VAL A 218 -8.64 5.03 -0.07
N ALA A 219 -7.42 5.58 0.10
CA ALA A 219 -6.62 6.17 -0.97
C ALA A 219 -7.46 6.95 -2.00
N GLY A 220 -8.18 7.96 -1.50
CA GLY A 220 -9.14 8.77 -2.27
C GLY A 220 -8.49 9.78 -3.22
N SER A 221 -9.33 10.41 -4.04
CA SER A 221 -8.92 11.47 -4.96
C SER A 221 -8.49 12.75 -4.22
N GLY A 222 -7.75 13.61 -4.92
CA GLY A 222 -7.15 14.83 -4.38
C GLY A 222 -5.75 14.65 -3.78
N GLY A 223 -5.25 13.42 -3.76
CA GLY A 223 -3.84 13.08 -3.71
C GLY A 223 -3.30 12.73 -5.12
N THR A 224 -2.37 11.77 -5.19
CA THR A 224 -1.65 11.38 -6.41
C THR A 224 -2.55 11.18 -7.62
#